data_AF-Q8YK76-F1
#
_entry.id   AF-Q8YK76-F1
#
_cell.length_a   1.000
_cell.length_b   1.000
_cell.length_c   1.000
_cell.angle_alpha   90.00
_cell.angle_beta   90.00
_cell.angle_gamma   90.00
#
_symmetry.space_group_name_H-M   'P 1'
#
loop_
_entity.id
_entity.type
_entity.pdbx_description
1 polymer ?
#
loop_
_entity_poly.entity_id
_entity_poly.type
_entity_poly.pdbx_seq_one_letter_code
_entity_poly.pdbx_strand_id
1 'polypeptide(L)'
;MDFVGRTMMNLMSWNALPKSSDENLDPRNLKLDTGVQIADKKLTTNTWGAGFALSEDFRASFLREIAGLTPSDVFTGDTQSALLVRYLTPPEKISEGKWRVDMVANLVVFKGKDQSGNAISFNKTVFVRAIDTPPLPNNPSEQLLAAYNARKAGMEVYRIQDLDLGR
;
A
#
# COMPACT_ATOMS: atom_id res chain seq x y z
N MET A 1 10.33 9.41 -4.95
CA MET A 1 9.42 9.17 -3.81
C MET A 1 10.12 8.26 -2.82
N ASP A 2 10.12 8.60 -1.54
CA ASP A 2 10.73 7.80 -0.47
C ASP A 2 9.97 6.49 -0.19
N PHE A 3 10.54 5.65 0.68
CA PHE A 3 9.99 4.36 1.07
C PHE A 3 8.60 4.48 1.71
N VAL A 4 8.40 5.42 2.65
CA VAL A 4 7.14 5.56 3.38
C VAL A 4 6.02 5.96 2.44
N GLY A 5 6.22 7.01 1.64
CA GLY A 5 5.23 7.49 0.69
C GLY A 5 4.85 6.42 -0.33
N ARG A 6 5.84 5.71 -0.89
CA ARG A 6 5.58 4.63 -1.86
C ARG A 6 4.82 3.47 -1.22
N THR A 7 5.21 3.04 -0.02
CA THR A 7 4.55 1.95 0.70
C THR A 7 3.10 2.31 1.03
N MET A 8 2.87 3.49 1.61
CA MET A 8 1.52 3.95 1.95
C MET A 8 0.65 4.13 0.71
N MET A 9 1.18 4.67 -0.39
CA MET A 9 0.44 4.76 -1.64
C MET A 9 0.03 3.39 -2.18
N ASN A 10 0.93 2.40 -2.16
CA ASN A 10 0.60 1.07 -2.67
C ASN A 10 -0.39 0.31 -1.77
N LEU A 11 -0.29 0.49 -0.44
CA LEU A 11 -1.26 -0.06 0.51
C LEU A 11 -2.64 0.57 0.32
N MET A 12 -2.67 1.89 0.11
CA MET A 12 -3.90 2.68 0.11
C MET A 12 -4.42 3.07 -1.28
N SER A 13 -3.93 2.45 -2.36
CA SER A 13 -4.45 2.63 -3.72
C SER A 13 -4.81 1.27 -4.30
N TRP A 14 -5.85 0.65 -3.72
CA TRP A 14 -6.39 -0.64 -4.13
C TRP A 14 -7.21 -0.48 -5.42
N ASN A 15 -6.56 -0.68 -6.56
CA ASN A 15 -7.17 -0.61 -7.88
C ASN A 15 -6.97 -1.93 -8.63
N ALA A 16 -8.04 -2.45 -9.24
CA ALA A 16 -7.94 -3.65 -10.09
C ALA A 16 -7.64 -3.34 -11.56
N LEU A 17 -7.71 -2.06 -11.96
CA LEU A 17 -7.34 -1.67 -13.32
C LEU A 17 -5.82 -1.79 -13.51
N PRO A 18 -5.38 -2.35 -14.65
CA PRO A 18 -3.96 -2.38 -14.98
C PRO A 18 -3.40 -0.95 -15.12
N LYS A 19 -2.14 -0.78 -14.74
CA LYS A 19 -1.47 0.52 -14.86
C LYS A 19 -1.24 0.83 -16.33
N SER A 20 -1.38 2.10 -16.71
CA SER A 20 -1.09 2.56 -18.08
C SER A 20 0.35 2.32 -18.51
N SER A 21 1.26 2.09 -17.56
CA SER A 21 2.66 1.75 -17.79
C SER A 21 2.91 0.26 -18.02
N ASP A 22 1.88 -0.59 -18.02
CA ASP A 22 2.04 -2.01 -18.31
C ASP A 22 2.30 -2.21 -19.81
N GLU A 23 3.46 -2.77 -20.16
CA GLU A 23 3.87 -2.99 -21.54
C GLU A 23 2.94 -3.95 -22.30
N ASN A 24 2.22 -4.82 -21.59
CA ASN A 24 1.28 -5.78 -22.16
C ASN A 24 -0.18 -5.32 -22.09
N LEU A 25 -0.40 -4.03 -21.82
CA LEU A 25 -1.75 -3.47 -21.75
C LEU A 25 -2.42 -3.53 -23.13
N ASP A 26 -3.50 -4.30 -23.24
CA ASP A 26 -4.43 -4.23 -24.35
C ASP A 26 -5.64 -3.38 -23.94
N PRO A 27 -5.79 -2.14 -24.44
CA PRO A 27 -6.92 -1.27 -24.11
C PRO A 27 -8.28 -1.86 -24.51
N ARG A 28 -8.31 -2.83 -25.42
CA ARG A 28 -9.53 -3.50 -25.90
C ARG A 28 -9.89 -4.73 -25.05
N ASN A 29 -8.96 -5.24 -24.25
CA ASN A 29 -9.14 -6.39 -23.39
C ASN A 29 -8.41 -6.21 -22.06
N LEU A 30 -8.90 -5.27 -21.26
CA LEU A 30 -8.35 -4.99 -19.94
C LEU A 30 -8.53 -6.21 -19.02
N LYS A 31 -7.42 -6.80 -18.59
CA LYS A 31 -7.41 -7.84 -17.56
C LYS A 31 -7.42 -7.18 -16.19
N LEU A 32 -8.56 -7.23 -15.53
CA LEU A 32 -8.70 -6.76 -14.15
C LEU A 32 -8.00 -7.71 -13.18
N ASP A 33 -7.40 -7.15 -12.13
CA ASP A 33 -6.87 -7.90 -11.00
C ASP A 33 -8.00 -8.76 -10.38
N THR A 34 -7.78 -10.06 -10.26
CA THR A 34 -8.75 -10.99 -9.66
C THR A 34 -8.73 -10.97 -8.13
N GLY A 35 -7.72 -10.31 -7.56
CA GLY A 35 -7.47 -10.14 -6.15
C GLY A 35 -6.85 -11.34 -5.47
N VAL A 36 -6.28 -11.09 -4.29
CA VAL A 36 -5.75 -12.09 -3.36
C VAL A 36 -6.72 -12.23 -2.20
N GLN A 37 -7.11 -13.47 -1.88
CA GLN A 37 -8.02 -13.76 -0.77
C GLN A 37 -7.31 -13.58 0.57
N ILE A 38 -7.91 -12.77 1.46
CA ILE A 38 -7.52 -12.58 2.86
C ILE A 38 -8.71 -12.98 3.73
N ALA A 39 -8.68 -14.21 4.28
CA ALA A 39 -9.82 -14.81 4.98
C ALA A 39 -11.08 -14.83 4.11
N ASP A 40 -12.15 -14.14 4.51
CA ASP A 40 -13.43 -14.01 3.81
C ASP A 40 -13.46 -12.80 2.84
N LYS A 41 -12.41 -11.97 2.81
CA LYS A 41 -12.32 -10.74 2.01
C LYS A 41 -11.23 -10.82 0.94
N LYS A 42 -11.16 -9.81 0.08
CA LYS A 42 -10.17 -9.73 -1.01
C LYS A 42 -9.40 -8.41 -0.97
N LEU A 43 -8.16 -8.47 -1.43
CA LEU A 43 -7.32 -7.31 -1.72
C LEU A 43 -6.85 -7.35 -3.16
N THR A 44 -6.51 -6.19 -3.71
CA THR A 44 -5.75 -6.16 -4.96
C THR A 44 -4.36 -6.75 -4.73
N THR A 45 -3.81 -7.38 -5.75
CA THR A 45 -2.47 -7.98 -5.75
C THR A 45 -1.41 -6.94 -5.40
N ASN A 46 -1.56 -5.69 -5.88
CA ASN A 46 -0.67 -4.58 -5.55
C ASN A 46 -0.70 -4.25 -4.04
N THR A 47 -1.89 -4.13 -3.44
CA THR A 47 -2.04 -3.86 -2.00
C THR A 47 -1.51 -5.03 -1.16
N TRP A 48 -1.81 -6.26 -1.55
CA TRP A 48 -1.29 -7.45 -0.88
C TRP A 48 0.24 -7.51 -0.92
N GLY A 49 0.84 -7.25 -2.08
CA GLY A 49 2.29 -7.20 -2.25
C GLY A 49 2.95 -6.08 -1.43
N ALA A 50 2.33 -4.90 -1.39
CA ALA A 50 2.78 -3.79 -0.54
C ALA A 50 2.75 -4.14 0.95
N GLY A 51 1.86 -5.05 1.37
CA GLY A 51 1.81 -5.59 2.71
C GLY A 51 3.12 -6.22 3.18
N PHE A 52 3.97 -6.72 2.28
CA PHE A 52 5.28 -7.24 2.68
C PHE A 52 6.27 -6.16 3.14
N ALA A 53 6.00 -4.88 2.88
CA ALA A 53 6.76 -3.78 3.48
C ALA A 53 6.40 -3.56 4.96
N LEU A 54 5.41 -4.27 5.49
CA LEU A 54 5.03 -4.24 6.89
C LEU A 54 5.78 -5.33 7.68
N SER A 55 6.01 -5.09 8.98
CA SER A 55 6.53 -6.09 9.89
C SER A 55 5.55 -7.26 10.02
N GLU A 56 6.06 -8.47 10.24
CA GLU A 56 5.27 -9.69 10.19
C GLU A 56 4.13 -9.74 11.22
N ASP A 57 4.41 -9.25 12.42
CA ASP A 57 3.47 -9.11 13.55
C ASP A 57 2.36 -8.08 13.31
N PHE A 58 2.59 -7.11 12.43
CA PHE A 58 1.62 -6.06 12.08
C PHE A 58 0.86 -6.35 10.77
N ARG A 59 1.50 -7.04 9.83
CA ARG A 59 1.01 -7.21 8.46
C ARG A 59 -0.37 -7.86 8.39
N ALA A 60 -0.58 -8.96 9.11
CA ALA A 60 -1.80 -9.77 8.97
C ALA A 60 -3.05 -9.03 9.44
N SER A 61 -2.98 -8.32 10.57
CA SER A 61 -4.09 -7.50 11.07
C SER A 61 -4.38 -6.33 10.16
N PHE A 62 -3.34 -5.60 9.74
CA PHE A 62 -3.48 -4.44 8.87
C PHE A 62 -4.09 -4.80 7.51
N LEU A 63 -3.61 -5.87 6.86
CA LEU A 63 -4.18 -6.31 5.58
C LEU A 63 -5.64 -6.74 5.71
N ARG A 64 -6.05 -7.32 6.85
CA ARG A 64 -7.46 -7.65 7.10
C ARG A 64 -8.34 -6.40 7.23
N GLU A 65 -7.82 -5.35 7.85
CA GLU A 65 -8.50 -4.05 7.92
C GLU A 65 -8.67 -3.43 6.53
N ILE A 66 -7.59 -3.37 5.72
CA ILE A 66 -7.68 -2.85 4.35
C ILE A 66 -8.63 -3.70 3.49
N ALA A 67 -8.62 -5.02 3.65
CA ALA A 67 -9.58 -5.90 2.96
C ALA A 67 -11.03 -5.60 3.37
N GLY A 68 -11.24 -5.17 4.62
CA GLY A 68 -12.55 -4.70 5.10
C GLY A 68 -12.99 -3.37 4.52
N LEU A 69 -12.05 -2.52 4.14
CA LEU A 69 -12.31 -1.21 3.51
C LEU A 69 -12.36 -1.28 1.98
N THR A 70 -11.93 -2.39 1.37
CA THR A 70 -11.88 -2.59 -0.09
C THR A 70 -13.25 -3.06 -0.59
N PRO A 71 -14.01 -2.23 -1.32
CA PRO A 71 -15.30 -2.63 -1.85
C PRO A 71 -15.17 -3.70 -2.94
N SER A 72 -16.16 -4.57 -3.07
CA SER A 72 -16.12 -5.66 -4.08
C SER A 72 -16.15 -5.13 -5.53
N ASP A 73 -16.76 -3.98 -5.75
CA ASP A 73 -16.84 -3.30 -7.06
C ASP A 73 -15.50 -2.66 -7.50
N VAL A 74 -14.44 -2.78 -6.68
CA VAL A 74 -13.05 -2.51 -7.12
C VAL A 74 -12.61 -3.51 -8.18
N PHE A 75 -13.00 -4.78 -8.04
CA PHE A 75 -12.60 -5.85 -8.95
C PHE A 75 -13.39 -5.87 -10.27
N THR A 76 -14.44 -5.03 -10.38
CA THR A 76 -15.11 -4.71 -11.65
C THR A 76 -14.59 -3.43 -12.29
N GLY A 77 -13.69 -2.70 -11.61
CA GLY A 77 -13.17 -1.41 -12.04
C GLY A 77 -14.09 -0.22 -11.75
N ASP A 78 -15.26 -0.46 -11.17
CA ASP A 78 -16.25 0.59 -10.85
C ASP A 78 -15.79 1.47 -9.69
N THR A 79 -15.07 0.91 -8.72
CA THR A 79 -14.46 1.67 -7.63
C THR A 79 -12.94 1.69 -7.74
N GLN A 80 -12.37 2.87 -7.54
CA GLN A 80 -10.93 3.08 -7.49
C GLN A 80 -10.55 3.94 -6.30
N SER A 81 -9.33 3.78 -5.83
CA SER A 81 -8.78 4.58 -4.74
C SER A 81 -7.41 5.14 -5.09
N ALA A 82 -7.13 6.33 -4.60
CA ALA A 82 -5.82 6.94 -4.71
C ALA A 82 -5.46 7.63 -3.40
N LEU A 83 -4.31 7.27 -2.82
CA LEU A 83 -3.74 8.04 -1.73
C LEU A 83 -2.95 9.22 -2.29
N LEU A 84 -3.46 10.42 -2.05
CA LEU A 84 -2.81 11.67 -2.40
C LEU A 84 -2.01 12.19 -1.20
N VAL A 85 -0.73 11.84 -1.18
CA VAL A 85 0.23 12.36 -0.18
C VAL A 85 0.49 13.83 -0.47
N ARG A 86 0.15 14.71 0.48
CA ARG A 86 0.36 16.16 0.37
C ARG A 86 1.68 16.58 0.97
N TYR A 87 2.06 15.95 2.07
CA TYR A 87 3.30 16.24 2.78
C TYR A 87 3.79 15.02 3.55
N LEU A 88 5.11 14.85 3.56
CA LEU A 88 5.84 13.92 4.41
C LEU A 88 6.91 14.73 5.14
N THR A 89 7.02 14.57 6.46
CA THR A 89 8.14 15.15 7.19
C THR A 89 9.45 14.45 6.80
N PRO A 90 10.61 15.11 6.99
CA PRO A 90 11.87 14.41 7.04
C PRO A 90 11.82 13.28 8.10
N PRO A 91 12.49 12.13 7.87
CA PRO A 91 12.54 11.06 8.87
C PRO A 91 13.21 11.52 10.15
N GLU A 92 12.49 11.45 11.26
CA GLU A 92 13.02 11.74 12.59
C GLU A 92 13.52 10.46 13.23
N LYS A 93 14.81 10.42 13.56
CA LYS A 93 15.43 9.27 14.23
C LYS A 93 14.90 9.18 15.66
N ILE A 94 14.31 8.05 16.01
CA ILE A 94 13.81 7.78 17.37
C ILE A 94 14.80 6.91 18.15
N SER A 95 15.44 5.97 17.45
CA SER A 95 16.52 5.15 17.99
C SER A 95 17.45 4.73 16.86
N GLU A 96 18.51 3.99 17.19
CA GLU A 96 19.32 3.33 16.17
C GLU A 96 18.45 2.42 15.29
N GLY A 97 18.60 2.55 13.97
CA GLY A 97 17.83 1.80 12.99
C GLY A 97 16.31 2.06 12.98
N LYS A 98 15.80 3.10 13.66
CA LYS A 98 14.36 3.39 13.70
C LYS A 98 14.05 4.87 13.50
N TRP A 99 13.02 5.14 12.72
CA TRP A 99 12.58 6.50 12.38
C TRP A 99 11.06 6.61 12.45
N ARG A 100 10.57 7.83 12.67
CA ARG A 100 9.17 8.21 12.41
C ARG A 100 9.08 9.21 11.27
N VAL A 101 7.98 9.13 10.54
CA VAL A 101 7.61 10.06 9.48
C VAL A 101 6.14 10.41 9.64
N ASP A 102 5.83 11.69 9.73
CA ASP A 102 4.45 12.15 9.72
C ASP A 102 4.00 12.40 8.28
N MET A 103 2.81 11.92 7.96
CA MET A 103 2.19 11.98 6.66
C MET A 103 0.88 12.73 6.74
N VAL A 104 0.74 13.76 5.91
CA VAL A 104 -0.52 14.44 5.64
C VAL A 104 -0.98 14.02 4.24
N ALA A 105 -2.14 13.37 4.17
CA ALA A 105 -2.64 12.81 2.92
C ALA A 105 -4.17 12.82 2.88
N ASN A 106 -4.71 12.67 1.68
CA ASN A 106 -6.13 12.35 1.49
C ASN A 106 -6.23 11.04 0.72
N LEU A 107 -7.11 10.17 1.18
CA LEU A 107 -7.57 9.04 0.41
C LEU A 107 -8.75 9.49 -0.45
N VAL A 108 -8.63 9.41 -1.76
CA VAL A 108 -9.70 9.74 -2.68
C VAL A 108 -10.30 8.45 -3.23
N VAL A 109 -11.62 8.29 -3.11
CA VAL A 109 -12.35 7.14 -3.65
C VAL A 109 -13.22 7.60 -4.81
N PHE A 110 -13.02 7.02 -5.99
CA PHE A 110 -13.78 7.27 -7.21
C PHE A 110 -14.78 6.13 -7.41
N LYS A 111 -16.00 6.46 -7.85
CA LYS A 111 -17.06 5.46 -8.07
C LYS A 111 -17.82 5.70 -9.37
N GLY A 112 -17.86 4.68 -10.22
CA GLY A 112 -18.56 4.70 -11.50
C GLY A 112 -18.12 5.87 -12.38
N LYS A 113 -19.09 6.67 -12.83
CA LYS A 113 -18.86 7.87 -13.64
C LYS A 113 -18.56 9.13 -12.82
N ASP A 114 -18.69 9.05 -11.50
CA ASP A 114 -18.37 10.18 -10.63
C ASP A 114 -16.86 10.30 -10.43
N GLN A 115 -16.24 11.07 -11.32
CA GLN A 115 -14.83 11.38 -11.28
C GLN A 115 -14.47 12.49 -10.28
N SER A 116 -15.46 13.11 -9.60
CA SER A 116 -15.17 14.14 -8.60
C SER A 116 -14.44 13.56 -7.39
N GLY A 117 -14.74 12.30 -7.04
CA GLY A 117 -14.06 11.53 -6.00
C GLY A 117 -14.36 12.05 -4.58
N ASN A 118 -14.59 11.12 -3.65
CA ASN A 118 -14.77 11.47 -2.24
C ASN A 118 -13.42 11.45 -1.53
N ALA A 119 -12.96 12.63 -1.09
CA ALA A 119 -11.70 12.78 -0.36
C ALA A 119 -11.92 12.61 1.15
N ILE A 120 -11.17 11.68 1.74
CA ILE A 120 -11.17 11.37 3.17
C ILE A 120 -9.77 11.72 3.72
N SER A 121 -9.70 12.52 4.78
CA SER A 121 -8.42 12.84 5.41
C SER A 121 -7.76 11.58 5.96
N PHE A 122 -6.47 11.40 5.63
CA PHE A 122 -5.68 10.23 5.98
C PHE A 122 -4.32 10.66 6.53
N ASN A 123 -4.36 11.38 7.65
CA ASN A 123 -3.15 11.84 8.33
C ASN A 123 -2.66 10.74 9.27
N LYS A 124 -1.36 10.40 9.19
CA LYS A 124 -0.77 9.28 9.93
C LYS A 124 0.66 9.59 10.37
N THR A 125 1.07 9.03 11.50
CA THR A 125 2.48 8.85 11.84
C THR A 125 2.88 7.42 11.51
N VAL A 126 3.92 7.28 10.69
CA VAL A 126 4.45 5.99 10.22
C VAL A 126 5.79 5.72 10.87
N PHE A 127 5.94 4.56 11.49
CA PHE A 127 7.18 4.13 12.14
C PHE A 127 7.86 3.06 11.30
N VAL A 128 9.13 3.30 10.99
CA VAL A 128 9.95 2.41 10.16
C VAL A 128 11.19 1.96 10.89
N ARG A 129 11.63 0.73 10.60
CA ARG A 129 12.89 0.19 11.11
C ARG A 129 13.72 -0.40 9.98
N ALA A 130 15.04 -0.37 10.14
CA ALA A 130 15.97 -1.07 9.27
C ALA A 130 15.81 -2.59 9.42
N ILE A 131 15.96 -3.30 8.31
CA ILE A 131 15.94 -4.76 8.25
C ILE A 131 16.99 -5.26 7.26
N ASP A 132 17.47 -6.48 7.50
CA ASP A 132 18.26 -7.21 6.52
C ASP A 132 17.32 -7.85 5.50
N THR A 133 17.62 -7.65 4.22
CA THR A 133 16.87 -8.30 3.13
C THR A 133 17.71 -9.44 2.56
N PRO A 134 17.31 -10.71 2.75
CA PRO A 134 18.06 -11.83 2.19
C PRO A 134 18.07 -11.77 0.66
N PRO A 135 19.11 -12.31 0.01
CA PRO A 135 19.19 -12.36 -1.44
C PRO A 135 18.07 -13.23 -2.01
N LEU A 136 17.62 -12.90 -3.23
CA LEU A 136 16.67 -13.73 -3.95
C LEU A 136 17.36 -15.03 -4.43
N PRO A 137 16.69 -16.20 -4.31
CA PRO A 137 17.13 -17.42 -4.97
C PRO A 137 16.96 -17.30 -6.50
N ASN A 138 17.58 -18.19 -7.27
CA ASN A 138 17.57 -18.15 -8.74
C ASN A 138 16.17 -18.29 -9.39
N ASN A 139 15.20 -18.88 -8.68
CA ASN A 139 13.82 -19.03 -9.16
C ASN A 139 12.84 -18.76 -7.99
N PRO A 140 12.67 -17.49 -7.59
CA PRO A 140 11.83 -17.15 -6.45
C PRO A 140 10.36 -17.33 -6.81
N SER A 141 9.54 -17.75 -5.83
CA SER A 141 8.09 -17.69 -6.00
C SER A 141 7.63 -16.23 -6.14
N GLU A 142 6.45 -16.01 -6.72
CA GLU A 142 5.87 -14.66 -6.83
C GLU A 142 5.73 -13.97 -5.46
N GLN A 143 5.38 -14.74 -4.41
CA GLN A 143 5.31 -14.23 -3.04
C GLN A 143 6.67 -13.75 -2.56
N LEU A 144 7.73 -14.53 -2.80
CA LEU A 144 9.08 -14.18 -2.38
C LEU A 144 9.61 -12.97 -3.15
N LEU A 145 9.31 -12.90 -4.46
CA LEU A 145 9.65 -11.76 -5.30
C LEU A 145 8.93 -10.48 -4.84
N ALA A 146 7.63 -10.57 -4.52
CA ALA A 146 6.87 -9.46 -3.97
C ALA A 146 7.45 -8.99 -2.62
N ALA A 147 7.77 -9.94 -1.74
CA ALA A 147 8.36 -9.64 -0.44
C ALA A 147 9.72 -8.96 -0.54
N TYR A 148 10.59 -9.46 -1.40
CA TYR A 148 11.89 -8.84 -1.68
C TYR A 148 11.72 -7.44 -2.26
N ASN A 149 10.85 -7.25 -3.25
CA ASN A 149 10.63 -5.94 -3.87
C ASN A 149 10.08 -4.90 -2.90
N ALA A 150 9.24 -5.33 -1.95
CA ALA A 150 8.72 -4.46 -0.90
C ALA A 150 9.79 -4.07 0.13
N ARG A 151 10.77 -4.94 0.39
CA ARG A 151 11.80 -4.77 1.42
C ARG A 151 13.17 -4.34 0.91
N LYS A 152 13.40 -4.30 -0.41
CA LYS A 152 14.71 -4.00 -1.03
C LYS A 152 15.34 -2.66 -0.62
N ALA A 153 14.56 -1.76 -0.03
CA ALA A 153 15.06 -0.52 0.57
C ALA A 153 15.75 -0.73 1.94
N GLY A 154 15.80 -1.97 2.45
CA GLY A 154 16.36 -2.30 3.77
C GLY A 154 15.50 -1.79 4.92
N MET A 155 14.20 -1.60 4.70
CA MET A 155 13.28 -1.02 5.68
C MET A 155 11.93 -1.74 5.69
N GLU A 156 11.27 -1.72 6.84
CA GLU A 156 9.86 -2.08 6.98
C GLU A 156 9.11 -1.12 7.89
N VAL A 157 7.80 -1.01 7.69
CA VAL A 157 6.87 -0.30 8.56
C VAL A 157 6.41 -1.25 9.66
N TYR A 158 6.69 -0.91 10.92
CA TYR A 158 6.31 -1.75 12.06
C TYR A 158 5.15 -1.19 12.88
N ARG A 159 4.74 0.06 12.60
CA ARG A 159 3.58 0.68 13.23
C ARG A 159 3.07 1.85 12.41
N ILE A 160 1.74 2.00 12.37
CA ILE A 160 1.04 3.15 11.81
C ILE A 160 0.02 3.59 12.85
N GLN A 161 -0.11 4.90 13.07
CA GLN A 161 -1.14 5.46 13.95
C GLN A 161 -1.64 6.79 13.38
N ASP A 162 -2.76 7.29 13.90
CA ASP A 162 -3.24 8.62 13.57
C ASP A 162 -2.21 9.69 13.94
N LEU A 163 -2.09 10.70 13.06
CA LEU A 163 -1.24 11.84 13.34
C LEU A 163 -1.82 12.62 14.53
N ASP A 164 -1.11 12.60 15.65
CA ASP A 164 -1.41 13.41 16.81
C ASP A 164 -0.65 14.73 16.73
N LEU A 165 -1.38 15.84 16.69
CA LEU A 165 -0.82 17.19 16.67
C LEU A 165 -0.59 17.75 18.09
N GLY A 166 -0.81 16.95 19.13
CA GLY A 166 -0.65 17.37 20.53
C GLY A 166 -1.70 18.39 20.94
N ARG A 167 -2.94 17.92 21.17
CA ARG A 167 -3.97 18.72 21.85
C ARG A 167 -3.75 18.73 23.35
#